data_AF-A0A8T6YE75-F1
#
_entry.id   AF-A0A8T6YE75-F1
#
_cell.length_a   1.000
_cell.length_b   1.000
_cell.length_c   1.000
_cell.angle_alpha   90.00
_cell.angle_beta   90.00
_cell.angle_gamma   90.00
#
_symmetry.space_group_name_H-M   'P 1'
#
loop_
_entity.id
_entity.type
_entity.pdbx_description
1 polymer ?
#
loop_
_entity_poly.entity_id
_entity_poly.type
_entity_poly.pdbx_seq_one_letter_code
_entity_poly.pdbx_strand_id
1 'polypeptide(L)' 'MKGVSSRILRKEFPHLQGRCGDHLWAPSCFHGSVGQGWYVVEKYIREQDKYEYSRDK' A
#
# COMPACT_ATOMS: atom_id res chain seq x y z
N MET A 1 2.23 11.13 -4.14
CA MET A 1 2.38 11.05 -2.67
C MET A 1 3.16 9.83 -2.17
N LYS A 2 2.91 8.60 -2.67
CA LYS A 2 3.52 7.36 -2.14
C LYS A 2 5.05 7.26 -2.27
N GLY A 3 5.61 7.69 -3.41
CA GLY A 3 7.07 7.64 -3.62
C GLY A 3 7.84 8.58 -2.68
N VAL A 4 7.42 9.84 -2.57
CA VAL A 4 8.07 10.83 -1.71
C VAL A 4 7.97 10.43 -0.24
N SER A 5 6.78 10.01 0.22
CA SER A 5 6.59 9.54 1.59
C SER A 5 7.42 8.27 1.88
N SER A 6 7.48 7.31 0.95
CA SER A 6 8.34 6.13 1.08
C SER A 6 9.79 6.51 1.30
N ARG A 7 10.32 7.45 0.50
CA ARG A 7 11.71 7.91 0.64
C ARG A 7 11.97 8.59 1.98
N ILE A 8 11.09 9.49 2.42
CA ILE A 8 11.26 10.24 3.67
C ILE A 8 11.16 9.30 4.87
N LEU A 9 10.10 8.49 4.94
CA LEU A 9 9.86 7.58 6.07
C LEU A 9 10.95 6.52 6.19
N ARG A 10 11.47 5.98 5.09
CA ARG A 10 12.58 5.01 5.14
C ARG A 10 13.92 5.64 5.55
N LYS A 11 14.08 6.96 5.39
CA LYS A 11 15.25 7.72 5.85
C LYS A 11 15.13 8.04 7.35
N GLU A 12 13.96 8.48 7.79
CA GLU A 12 13.70 8.86 9.18
C GLU A 12 13.53 7.66 10.12
N PHE A 13 13.01 6.54 9.59
CA PHE A 13 12.75 5.33 10.34
C PHE A 13 13.43 4.11 9.67
N PRO A 14 14.76 3.96 9.81
CA PRO A 14 15.51 2.88 9.16
C PRO A 14 15.00 1.48 9.51
N HIS A 15 14.44 1.30 10.70
CA HIS A 15 13.88 0.03 11.15
C HIS A 15 12.68 -0.45 10.31
N LEU A 16 12.03 0.43 9.54
CA LEU A 16 10.98 0.05 8.60
C LEU A 16 11.50 -0.80 7.44
N GLN A 17 12.79 -0.67 7.08
CA GLN A 17 13.39 -1.45 6.00
C GLN A 17 13.37 -2.95 6.31
N GLY A 18 13.58 -3.34 7.57
CA GLY A 18 13.52 -4.74 7.99
C GLY A 18 12.09 -5.32 8.04
N ARG A 19 11.05 -4.47 8.09
CA ARG A 19 9.64 -4.89 8.19
C ARG A 19 8.90 -4.87 6.85
N CYS A 20 9.27 -3.96 5.95
CA CYS A 20 8.55 -3.74 4.69
C CYS A 20 9.35 -4.18 3.46
N GLY A 21 10.58 -4.65 3.63
CA GLY A 21 11.44 -5.11 2.53
C GLY A 21 11.70 -4.00 1.50
N ASP A 22 11.50 -4.35 0.23
CA ASP A 22 11.83 -3.47 -0.89
C ASP A 22 10.83 -2.33 -1.09
N HIS A 23 9.59 -2.47 -0.61
CA HIS A 23 8.52 -1.51 -0.87
C HIS A 23 7.72 -1.18 0.41
N LEU A 24 7.64 0.12 0.76
CA LEU A 24 6.87 0.57 1.93
C LEU A 24 5.35 0.52 1.70
N TRP A 25 4.91 0.71 0.46
CA TRP A 25 3.51 0.77 0.08
C TRP A 25 3.21 -0.28 -0.96
N ALA A 26 1.99 -0.85 -0.92
CA ALA A 26 1.44 -1.63 -2.02
C ALA A 26 1.57 -0.84 -3.34
N PRO A 27 1.65 -1.48 -4.52
CA PRO A 27 1.73 -0.75 -5.79
C PRO A 27 0.42 -0.03 -6.13
N SER A 28 -0.72 -0.61 -5.76
CA SER A 28 -2.04 -0.11 -6.11
C SER A 28 -2.53 1.00 -5.15
N CYS A 29 -3.63 1.67 -5.51
CA CYS A 29 -4.31 2.64 -4.64
C CYS A 29 -5.80 2.63 -4.94
N PHE A 30 -6.62 2.87 -3.91
CA PHE A 30 -8.04 3.14 -4.09
C PHE A 30 -8.29 4.64 -4.06
N HIS A 31 -9.08 5.12 -5.02
CA HIS A 31 -9.57 6.49 -5.06
C HIS A 31 -11.08 6.45 -5.31
N GLY A 32 -11.85 6.97 -4.37
CA GLY A 32 -13.31 7.09 -4.46
C GLY A 32 -13.76 8.45 -3.95
N SER A 33 -14.88 8.94 -4.47
CA SER A 33 -15.49 10.18 -3.99
C SER A 33 -15.93 10.04 -2.53
N VAL A 34 -16.02 11.17 -1.84
CA VAL A 34 -16.57 11.23 -0.48
C VAL A 34 -18.04 10.75 -0.46
N GLY A 35 -18.45 10.08 0.62
CA GLY A 35 -19.80 9.53 0.78
C GLY A 35 -19.95 8.06 0.36
N GLN A 36 -18.92 7.44 -0.22
CA GLN A 36 -18.86 5.99 -0.38
C GLN A 36 -18.73 5.31 0.99
N GLY A 37 -19.49 4.23 1.22
CA GLY A 37 -19.49 3.51 2.49
C GLY A 37 -18.17 2.76 2.75
N TRP A 38 -17.88 2.50 4.03
CA TRP A 38 -16.68 1.77 4.48
C TRP A 38 -16.48 0.42 3.79
N TYR A 39 -17.57 -0.26 3.42
CA TYR A 39 -17.55 -1.57 2.77
C TYR A 39 -16.70 -1.61 1.48
N VAL A 40 -16.61 -0.49 0.75
CA VAL A 40 -15.81 -0.42 -0.49
C VAL A 40 -14.32 -0.44 -0.16
N VAL A 41 -13.92 0.30 0.87
CA VAL A 41 -12.52 0.35 1.34
C VAL A 41 -12.13 -0.99 1.94
N GLU A 42 -13.02 -1.60 2.73
CA GLU A 42 -12.81 -2.94 3.28
C GLU A 42 -12.60 -3.98 2.18
N LYS A 43 -13.46 -3.97 1.15
CA LYS A 43 -13.30 -4.87 0.00
C LYS A 43 -11.96 -4.66 -0.70
N TYR A 44 -11.58 -3.41 -0.96
CA TYR A 44 -10.29 -3.09 -1.60
C TYR A 44 -9.09 -3.62 -0.81
N ILE A 45 -9.09 -3.46 0.53
CA ILE A 45 -8.03 -3.95 1.40
C ILE A 45 -7.97 -5.48 1.39
N ARG A 46 -9.12 -6.15 1.54
CA ARG A 46 -9.21 -7.63 1.54
C ARG A 46 -8.72 -8.25 0.24
N GLU A 47 -8.80 -7.53 -0.88
CA GLU A 47 -8.37 -8.03 -2.20
C GLU A 47 -6.89 -7.74 -2.50
N GLN A 48 -6.17 -6.94 -1.68
CA GLN A 48 -4.76 -6.61 -1.94
C GLN A 48 -3.83 -7.83 -1.92
N ASP A 49 -4.04 -8.79 -1.02
CA ASP A 49 -3.18 -9.98 -0.92
C ASP A 49 -3.19 -10.83 -2.19
N LYS A 50 -4.28 -10.78 -2.97
CA LYS A 50 -4.41 -11.53 -4.24
C LYS A 50 -3.61 -10.90 -5.38
N TYR A 51 -3.33 -9.60 -5.30
CA TYR A 51 -2.63 -8.88 -6.37
C TYR A 51 -1.12 -9.15 -6.39
N GLU A 52 -0.49 -9.44 -5.25
CA GLU A 52 0.94 -9.79 -5.24
C GLU A 52 1.21 -11.14 -5.94
N TYR A 53 0.36 -12.15 -5.72
CA TYR A 53 0.50 -13.47 -6.35
C TYR A 53 0.50 -13.46 -7.89
N SER A 54 -0.19 -12.49 -8.51
CA SER A 54 -0.32 -12.43 -9.97
C SER A 54 0.81 -11.66 -10.66
N ARG A 55 1.77 -11.09 -9.91
CA ARG A 55 2.90 -10.33 -10.46
C ARG A 55 4.17 -11.16 -10.67
N ASP A 56 4.24 -12.34 -10.07
CA ASP A 56 5.35 -13.28 -10.17
C ASP A 56 5.09 -14.42 -11.17
N LYS A 57 4.13 -14.25 -12.11
CA LYS A 57 3.78 -15.23 -13.14
C LYS A 57 3.93 -14.68 -14.56
#